data_AF-A0A6B2CT32-F1
#
_entry.id   AF-A0A6B2CT32-F1
#
_cell.length_a   1.000
_cell.length_b   1.000
_cell.length_c   1.000
_cell.angle_alpha   90.00
_cell.angle_beta   90.00
_cell.angle_gamma   90.00
#
_symmetry.space_group_name_H-M   'P 1'
#
loop_
_entity.id
_entity.type
_entity.pdbx_description
1 polymer ?
#
loop_
_entity_poly.entity_id
_entity_poly.type
_entity_poly.pdbx_seq_one_letter_code
_entity_poly.pdbx_strand_id
1 'polypeptide(L)'
;MGVWGVVLYWVLPGGCGGFVVHRFSFREVNVGDVLGDVLRIFAECGVLPMLHVAGVARFKVRRDLSLALVAGIAGVEEAVVVLGEPRLPAALVRRALSVRCRRARCLFRGDLSWLDVARLRNRYNVYFVVEVGGKKIIL
;
A
#
# COMPACT_ATOMS: atom_id res chain seq x y z
N MET A 1 5.80 15.26 20.75
CA MET A 1 6.36 13.90 20.56
C MET A 1 5.20 12.95 20.27
N GLY A 2 4.89 12.70 19.01
CA GLY A 2 3.97 11.63 18.63
C GLY A 2 4.80 10.50 18.07
N VAL A 3 4.77 9.32 18.67
CA VAL A 3 5.31 8.13 18.00
C VAL A 3 4.44 7.96 16.76
N TRP A 4 4.97 8.32 15.59
CA TRP A 4 4.30 8.14 14.31
C TRP A 4 4.18 6.63 14.11
N GLY A 5 3.11 6.03 14.66
CA GLY A 5 2.89 4.60 14.64
C GLY A 5 3.05 4.08 13.21
N VAL A 6 3.98 3.14 13.06
CA VAL A 6 4.18 2.39 11.82
C VAL A 6 2.84 1.75 11.49
N VAL A 7 2.29 2.05 10.32
CA VAL A 7 0.99 1.50 9.92
C VAL A 7 1.24 0.23 9.13
N LEU A 8 0.82 -0.90 9.69
CA LEU A 8 1.06 -2.23 9.15
C LEU A 8 -0.25 -2.79 8.58
N TYR A 9 -0.20 -3.25 7.34
CA TYR A 9 -1.34 -3.89 6.68
C TYR A 9 -0.96 -5.23 6.08
N TRP A 10 -1.84 -6.21 6.21
CA TRP A 10 -1.89 -7.35 5.31
C TRP A 10 -2.48 -6.91 3.97
N VAL A 11 -1.82 -7.30 2.90
CA VAL A 11 -2.31 -7.14 1.52
C VAL A 11 -2.76 -8.50 1.02
N LEU A 12 -4.02 -8.53 0.61
CA LEU A 12 -4.77 -9.72 0.24
C LEU A 12 -5.34 -9.55 -1.17
N PRO A 13 -5.74 -10.65 -1.85
CA PRO A 13 -6.58 -10.55 -3.03
C PRO A 13 -7.87 -9.75 -2.73
N GLY A 14 -8.38 -9.03 -3.72
CA GLY A 14 -9.64 -8.28 -3.57
C GLY A 14 -10.78 -9.20 -3.15
N GLY A 15 -11.58 -8.74 -2.18
CA GLY A 15 -12.72 -9.49 -1.63
C GLY A 15 -12.41 -10.26 -0.34
N CYS A 16 -11.14 -10.33 0.08
CA CYS A 16 -10.72 -10.96 1.33
C CYS A 16 -10.89 -10.07 2.57
N GLY A 17 -12.02 -9.36 2.69
CA GLY A 17 -12.29 -8.41 3.77
C GLY A 17 -11.39 -7.16 3.76
N GLY A 18 -11.52 -6.31 4.78
CA GLY A 18 -10.80 -5.04 4.88
C GLY A 18 -11.25 -3.99 3.86
N PHE A 19 -10.46 -2.94 3.66
CA PHE A 19 -10.77 -1.92 2.66
C PHE A 19 -10.09 -2.24 1.32
N VAL A 20 -10.81 -2.02 0.23
CA VAL A 20 -10.38 -2.42 -1.12
C VAL A 20 -9.73 -1.25 -1.83
N VAL A 21 -8.58 -1.51 -2.45
CA VAL A 21 -7.89 -0.61 -3.35
C VAL A 21 -7.49 -1.38 -4.60
N HIS A 22 -8.05 -0.99 -5.74
CA HIS A 22 -7.87 -1.70 -7.01
C HIS A 22 -8.28 -3.19 -6.89
N ARG A 23 -7.32 -4.10 -7.06
CA ARG A 23 -7.51 -5.56 -6.98
C ARG A 23 -7.04 -6.16 -5.66
N PHE A 24 -6.71 -5.32 -4.69
CA PHE A 24 -6.15 -5.72 -3.40
C PHE A 24 -7.04 -5.27 -2.26
N SER A 25 -7.07 -6.10 -1.22
CA SER A 25 -7.69 -5.80 0.06
C SER A 25 -6.62 -5.53 1.10
N PHE A 26 -6.80 -4.48 1.89
CA PHE A 26 -5.89 -4.09 2.97
C PHE A 26 -6.59 -4.28 4.31
N ARG A 27 -5.96 -5.08 5.18
CA ARG A 27 -6.44 -5.39 6.54
C ARG A 27 -5.36 -4.99 7.54
N GLU A 28 -5.71 -4.25 8.58
CA GLU A 28 -4.74 -3.87 9.62
C GLU A 28 -4.15 -5.12 10.28
N VAL A 29 -2.84 -5.09 10.57
CA VAL A 29 -2.17 -6.21 11.24
C VAL A 29 -2.49 -6.19 12.73
N ASN A 30 -2.96 -7.30 13.27
CA ASN A 30 -3.02 -7.48 14.72
C ASN A 30 -1.61 -7.78 15.27
N VAL A 31 -0.92 -6.75 15.77
CA VAL A 31 0.44 -6.89 16.32
C VAL A 31 0.48 -7.80 17.55
N GLY A 32 -0.63 -7.94 18.28
CA GLY A 32 -0.72 -8.83 19.43
C GLY A 32 -0.80 -10.32 19.08
N ASP A 33 -1.16 -10.66 17.83
CA ASP A 33 -1.28 -12.05 17.37
C ASP A 33 -1.04 -12.17 15.85
N VAL A 34 0.20 -11.91 15.44
CA VAL A 34 0.60 -11.93 14.01
C VAL A 34 0.44 -13.33 13.39
N LEU A 35 0.81 -14.38 14.13
CA LEU A 35 0.73 -15.75 13.62
C LEU A 35 -0.72 -16.19 13.46
N GLY A 36 -1.58 -15.92 14.45
CA GLY A 36 -3.01 -16.19 14.35
C GLY A 36 -3.65 -15.44 13.17
N ASP A 37 -3.25 -14.20 12.92
CA ASP A 37 -3.71 -13.42 11.77
C ASP A 37 -3.35 -14.09 10.44
N VAL A 38 -2.10 -14.53 10.28
CA VAL A 38 -1.63 -15.22 9.08
C VAL A 38 -2.39 -16.52 8.84
N LEU A 39 -2.56 -17.34 9.89
CA LEU A 39 -3.26 -18.62 9.78
C LEU A 39 -4.75 -18.43 9.47
N ARG A 40 -5.39 -17.46 10.11
CA ARG A 40 -6.78 -17.09 9.83
C ARG A 40 -6.96 -16.60 8.39
N ILE A 41 -6.10 -15.71 7.93
CA ILE A 41 -6.11 -15.24 6.54
C ILE A 41 -5.93 -16.41 5.59
N PHE A 42 -4.99 -17.32 5.85
CA PHE A 42 -4.78 -18.48 5.00
C PHE A 42 -6.04 -19.36 4.93
N ALA A 43 -6.72 -19.58 6.05
CA ALA A 43 -7.98 -20.33 6.10
C ALA A 43 -9.12 -19.60 5.36
N GLU A 44 -9.23 -18.28 5.49
CA GLU A 44 -10.28 -17.47 4.85
C GLU A 44 -10.07 -17.28 3.34
N CYS A 45 -8.81 -17.10 2.92
CA CYS A 45 -8.45 -16.60 1.59
C CYS A 45 -7.68 -17.60 0.73
N GLY A 46 -7.26 -18.73 1.30
CA GLY A 46 -6.46 -19.76 0.60
C GLY A 46 -5.06 -19.30 0.20
N VAL A 47 -4.59 -18.15 0.69
CA VAL A 47 -3.29 -17.57 0.33
C VAL A 47 -2.56 -17.02 1.54
N LEU A 48 -1.22 -17.05 1.50
CA LEU A 48 -0.43 -16.32 2.49
C LEU A 48 -0.50 -14.81 2.17
N PRO A 49 -0.67 -13.95 3.20
CA PRO A 49 -0.71 -12.52 2.99
C PRO A 49 0.65 -11.96 2.56
N MET A 50 0.64 -10.78 1.95
CA MET A 50 1.81 -9.91 1.90
C MET A 50 1.74 -8.91 3.05
N LEU A 51 2.88 -8.55 3.63
CA LEU A 51 2.98 -7.48 4.62
C LEU A 51 3.30 -6.17 3.93
N HIS A 52 2.53 -5.12 4.20
CA HIS A 52 2.79 -3.76 3.74
C HIS A 52 3.05 -2.87 4.94
N VAL A 53 4.25 -2.31 4.98
CA VAL A 53 4.67 -1.33 5.98
C VAL A 53 4.52 0.04 5.33
N ALA A 54 3.51 0.79 5.76
CA ALA A 54 3.14 2.06 5.15
C ALA A 54 4.33 3.03 5.07
N GLY A 55 4.59 3.54 3.88
CA GLY A 55 5.70 4.44 3.58
C GLY A 55 7.09 3.80 3.58
N VAL A 56 7.21 2.50 3.83
CA VAL A 56 8.53 1.84 3.92
C VAL A 56 8.69 0.83 2.79
N ALA A 57 7.88 -0.23 2.79
CA ALA A 57 8.08 -1.36 1.88
C ALA A 57 6.90 -2.33 1.87
N ARG A 58 6.86 -3.17 0.84
CA ARG A 58 6.01 -4.36 0.75
C ARG A 58 6.86 -5.62 0.77
N PHE A 59 6.42 -6.61 1.54
CA PHE A 59 7.07 -7.90 1.73
C PHE A 59 6.12 -9.04 1.42
N LYS A 60 6.64 -10.11 0.83
CA LYS A 60 5.95 -11.39 0.68
C LYS A 60 6.27 -12.25 1.90
N VAL A 61 5.23 -12.77 2.56
CA VAL A 61 5.40 -13.81 3.59
C VAL A 61 5.61 -15.15 2.88
N ARG A 62 6.72 -15.82 3.18
CA ARG A 62 7.05 -17.15 2.64
C ARG A 62 6.45 -18.25 3.51
N ARG A 63 6.51 -19.49 3.03
CA ARG A 63 5.96 -20.67 3.74
C ARG A 63 6.67 -20.95 5.07
N ASP A 64 7.94 -20.59 5.17
CA ASP A 64 8.75 -20.64 6.39
C ASP A 64 8.55 -19.41 7.29
N LEU A 65 7.53 -18.59 7.00
CA LEU A 65 7.21 -17.33 7.68
C LEU A 65 8.28 -16.23 7.55
N SER A 66 9.30 -16.44 6.74
CA SER A 66 10.28 -15.38 6.45
C SER A 66 9.69 -14.29 5.53
N LEU A 67 10.23 -13.08 5.63
CA LEU A 67 9.83 -11.94 4.81
C LEU A 67 10.81 -11.74 3.65
N ALA A 68 10.27 -11.65 2.43
CA ALA A 68 11.03 -11.28 1.25
C ALA A 68 10.58 -9.91 0.72
N LEU A 69 11.51 -8.98 0.56
CA LEU A 69 11.21 -7.65 0.00
C LEU A 69 10.65 -7.79 -1.42
N VAL A 70 9.51 -7.15 -1.66
CA VAL A 70 8.87 -7.03 -2.98
C VAL A 70 9.17 -5.67 -3.59
N ALA A 71 9.01 -4.60 -2.81
CA ALA A 71 9.25 -3.23 -3.23
C ALA A 71 9.63 -2.36 -2.03
N GLY A 72 10.69 -1.55 -2.17
CA GLY A 72 10.98 -0.43 -1.27
C GLY A 72 10.29 0.84 -1.75
N ILE A 73 9.68 1.58 -0.84
CA ILE A 73 9.00 2.86 -1.10
C ILE A 73 9.91 4.03 -0.75
N ALA A 74 10.78 3.85 0.25
CA ALA A 74 11.77 4.84 0.64
C ALA A 74 12.66 5.25 -0.56
N GLY A 75 12.77 6.56 -0.80
CA GLY A 75 13.54 7.11 -1.91
C GLY A 75 12.83 7.07 -3.28
N VAL A 76 11.60 6.57 -3.36
CA VAL A 76 10.79 6.68 -4.59
C VAL A 76 10.09 8.03 -4.58
N GLU A 77 10.50 8.92 -5.48
CA GLU A 77 9.94 10.28 -5.57
C GLU A 77 8.93 10.47 -6.70
N GLU A 78 8.84 9.52 -7.63
CA GLU A 78 7.96 9.60 -8.79
C GLU A 78 7.13 8.33 -8.93
N ALA A 79 5.83 8.51 -9.17
CA ALA A 79 4.90 7.41 -9.39
C ALA A 79 3.73 7.83 -10.29
N VAL A 80 3.17 6.86 -11.02
CA VAL A 80 1.86 7.04 -11.62
C VAL A 80 0.81 6.69 -10.58
N VAL A 81 0.02 7.68 -10.20
CA VAL A 81 -1.09 7.56 -9.27
C VAL A 81 -2.37 7.33 -10.06
N VAL A 82 -3.12 6.30 -9.71
CA VAL A 82 -4.44 6.05 -10.27
C VAL A 82 -5.49 6.28 -9.20
N LEU A 83 -6.42 7.18 -9.50
CA LEU A 83 -7.49 7.58 -8.60
C LEU A 83 -8.68 6.63 -8.76
N GLY A 84 -9.08 5.98 -7.67
CA GLY A 84 -10.30 5.17 -7.62
C GLY A 84 -11.57 6.02 -7.59
N GLU A 85 -11.48 7.28 -7.14
CA GLU A 85 -12.62 8.21 -7.11
C GLU A 85 -12.22 9.63 -7.57
N PRO A 86 -13.07 10.34 -8.34
CA PRO A 86 -12.76 11.66 -8.89
C PRO A 86 -12.54 12.77 -7.85
N ARG A 87 -13.01 12.60 -6.61
CA ARG A 87 -12.95 13.63 -5.55
C ARG A 87 -11.67 13.59 -4.71
N LEU A 88 -10.85 12.55 -4.85
CA LEU A 88 -9.56 12.39 -4.16
C LEU A 88 -8.38 13.28 -4.63
N PRO A 89 -8.34 13.94 -5.81
CA PRO A 89 -7.18 14.73 -6.24
C PRO A 89 -6.78 15.83 -5.25
N ALA A 90 -7.74 16.56 -4.69
CA ALA A 90 -7.47 17.69 -3.79
C ALA A 90 -6.79 17.25 -2.48
N ALA A 91 -7.02 16.02 -2.04
CA ALA A 91 -6.34 15.45 -0.87
C ALA A 91 -4.86 15.11 -1.17
N LEU A 92 -4.53 14.82 -2.44
CA LEU A 92 -3.20 14.40 -2.88
C LEU A 92 -2.28 15.58 -3.21
N VAL A 93 -2.82 16.68 -3.76
CA VAL A 93 -2.03 17.86 -4.20
C VAL A 93 -1.22 18.46 -3.05
N ARG A 94 -1.74 18.45 -1.82
CA ARG A 94 -1.04 18.99 -0.64
C ARG A 94 0.28 18.27 -0.30
N ARG A 95 0.53 17.09 -0.86
CA ARG A 95 1.71 16.26 -0.60
C ARG A 95 2.71 16.27 -1.76
N ALA A 96 2.36 16.87 -2.89
CA ALA A 96 3.12 16.78 -4.13
C ALA A 96 4.03 18.00 -4.33
N LEU A 97 5.22 17.77 -4.87
CA LEU A 97 6.03 18.80 -5.51
C LEU A 97 5.44 19.18 -6.87
N SER A 98 4.94 18.19 -7.62
CA SER A 98 4.16 18.44 -8.84
C SER A 98 3.17 17.30 -9.12
N VAL A 99 2.06 17.64 -9.78
CA VAL A 99 1.06 16.67 -10.25
C VAL A 99 0.63 17.04 -11.66
N ARG A 100 0.67 16.07 -12.59
CA ARG A 100 0.11 16.21 -13.94
C ARG A 100 -0.91 15.12 -14.20
N CYS A 101 -2.18 15.48 -14.35
CA CYS A 101 -3.27 14.54 -14.52
C CYS A 101 -3.78 14.47 -15.96
N ARG A 102 -4.12 13.26 -16.41
CA ARG A 102 -4.89 13.00 -17.63
C ARG A 102 -5.89 11.89 -17.33
N ARG A 103 -7.20 12.23 -17.37
CA ARG A 103 -8.29 11.35 -16.92
C ARG A 103 -8.08 10.95 -15.44
N ALA A 104 -8.29 9.69 -15.07
CA ALA A 104 -8.11 9.18 -13.71
C ALA A 104 -6.65 8.84 -13.33
N ARG A 105 -5.68 9.22 -14.16
CA ARG A 105 -4.25 8.95 -13.93
C ARG A 105 -3.50 10.26 -13.75
N CYS A 106 -2.68 10.33 -12.71
CA CYS A 106 -1.84 11.48 -12.43
C CYS A 106 -0.39 11.04 -12.28
N LEU A 107 0.52 11.70 -12.97
CA LEU A 107 1.94 11.64 -12.65
C LEU A 107 2.15 12.46 -11.38
N PHE A 108 2.62 11.82 -10.33
CA PHE A 108 2.97 12.45 -9.06
C PHE A 108 4.49 12.51 -8.93
N ARG A 109 4.96 13.66 -8.44
CA ARG A 109 6.34 13.84 -7.99
C ARG A 109 6.33 14.44 -6.58
N GLY A 110 7.04 13.84 -5.66
CA GLY A 110 7.10 14.20 -4.24
C GLY A 110 7.41 12.97 -3.37
N ASP A 111 7.36 13.11 -2.05
CA ASP A 111 7.67 11.99 -1.17
C ASP A 111 6.53 10.93 -1.17
N LEU A 112 6.78 9.82 -1.86
CA LEU A 112 5.82 8.72 -1.97
C LEU A 112 5.60 8.01 -0.62
N SER A 113 6.60 8.00 0.25
CA SER A 113 6.52 7.40 1.59
C SER A 113 5.41 8.07 2.40
N TRP A 114 5.42 9.40 2.41
CA TRP A 114 4.40 10.21 3.07
C TRP A 114 3.03 10.07 2.43
N LEU A 115 2.99 9.94 1.10
CA LEU A 115 1.74 9.76 0.38
C LEU A 115 1.10 8.39 0.65
N ASP A 116 1.90 7.32 0.71
CA ASP A 116 1.43 5.97 1.04
C ASP A 116 0.91 5.88 2.48
N VAL A 117 1.63 6.49 3.44
CA VAL A 117 1.15 6.61 4.83
C VAL A 117 -0.19 7.33 4.87
N ALA A 118 -0.31 8.47 4.17
CA ALA A 118 -1.56 9.23 4.13
C ALA A 118 -2.69 8.43 3.47
N ARG A 119 -2.40 7.74 2.36
CA ARG A 119 -3.36 6.89 1.66
C ARG A 119 -3.95 5.86 2.60
N LEU A 120 -3.11 5.10 3.29
CA LEU A 120 -3.55 4.00 4.13
C LEU A 120 -4.27 4.48 5.40
N ARG A 121 -3.75 5.53 6.05
CA ARG A 121 -4.42 6.13 7.23
C ARG A 121 -5.82 6.64 6.92
N ASN A 122 -6.02 7.26 5.76
CA ASN A 122 -7.31 7.82 5.37
C ASN A 122 -8.13 6.86 4.49
N ARG A 123 -7.65 5.62 4.27
CA ARG A 123 -8.28 4.58 3.44
C ARG A 123 -8.68 5.10 2.05
N TYR A 124 -7.83 5.92 1.44
CA TYR A 124 -8.08 6.45 0.12
C TYR A 124 -8.02 5.33 -0.92
N ASN A 125 -9.03 5.26 -1.79
CA ASN A 125 -9.06 4.36 -2.94
C ASN A 125 -8.12 4.88 -4.05
N VAL A 126 -6.81 4.76 -3.83
CA VAL A 126 -5.76 5.20 -4.74
C VAL A 126 -4.70 4.11 -4.79
N TYR A 127 -4.14 3.83 -5.97
CA TYR A 127 -3.01 2.92 -6.07
C TYR A 127 -1.89 3.54 -6.90
N PHE A 128 -0.68 3.08 -6.61
CA PHE A 128 0.53 3.56 -7.26
C PHE A 128 1.05 2.51 -8.22
N VAL A 129 1.50 2.93 -9.40
CA VAL A 129 2.32 2.12 -10.29
C VAL A 129 3.73 2.67 -10.19
N VAL A 130 4.62 1.89 -9.57
CA VAL A 130 6.04 2.23 -9.38
C VAL A 130 6.91 1.30 -10.18
N GLU A 131 8.07 1.76 -10.63
CA GLU A 131 9.07 0.94 -11.29
C GLU A 131 10.23 0.67 -10.34
N VAL A 132 10.43 -0.60 -9.97
CA VAL A 132 11.48 -1.04 -9.05
C VAL A 132 12.24 -2.17 -9.70
N GLY A 133 13.55 -2.00 -9.93
CA GLY A 133 14.39 -3.03 -10.57
C GLY A 133 13.90 -3.45 -11.96
N GLY A 134 13.44 -2.49 -12.77
CA GLY A 134 12.91 -2.73 -14.13
C GLY A 134 11.54 -3.41 -14.17
N LYS A 135 10.86 -3.56 -13.02
CA LYS A 135 9.52 -4.16 -12.94
C LYS A 135 8.51 -3.14 -12.43
N LYS A 136 7.33 -3.14 -13.05
CA LYS A 136 6.19 -2.35 -12.58
C LYS A 136 5.47 -3.07 -11.46
N ILE A 137 5.34 -2.41 -10.31
CA ILE A 137 4.70 -2.92 -9.11
C ILE A 137 3.51 -2.02 -8.77
N ILE A 138 2.40 -2.64 -8.39
CA ILE A 138 1.21 -1.92 -7.93
C ILE A 138 1.23 -1.88 -6.41
N LEU A 139 1.23 -0.69 -5.82
CA LEU A 139 1.20 -0.45 -4.37
C LEU A 139 -0.16 0.08 -3.91
#